data_AF-A0A6I4MTW5-F1
#
_entry.id   AF-A0A6I4MTW5-F1
#
_cell.length_a   1.000
_cell.length_b   1.000
_cell.length_c   1.000
_cell.angle_alpha   90.00
_cell.angle_beta   90.00
_cell.angle_gamma   90.00
#
_symmetry.space_group_name_H-M   'P 1'
#
loop_
_entity.id
_entity.type
_entity.pdbx_description
1 polymer ?
#
loop_
_entity_poly.entity_id
_entity_poly.type
_entity_poly.pdbx_seq_one_letter_code
_entity_poly.pdbx_strand_id
1 'polypeptide(L)'
;MLRRLLDGSGLTVRQLAQRAGCSPGTVSYALRGVTVPREELFERLVRACDGEPGDWRAIYEQAAEAARAARRPAARTPEADVSAPAGGRHVTVAVIDDHPVVIEGLVSWIERDPQHRVHVVHRGGTRDEPAPAPAADADVVVLGLNETSEPVMKALRALAAQGRRVVVFSAVQEQAEIAEILRAGAVAFVARRWPSRSNPVVTISA
;
A
#
# COMPACT_ATOMS: atom_id res chain seq x y z
N MET A 1 -5.22 10.79 -1.86
CA MET A 1 -5.33 12.04 -2.65
C MET A 1 -6.74 12.61 -2.62
N LEU A 2 -7.72 12.03 -3.33
CA LEU A 2 -9.10 12.53 -3.34
C LEU A 2 -9.81 12.52 -1.98
N ARG A 3 -9.43 11.59 -1.08
CA ARG A 3 -9.91 11.57 0.31
C ARG A 3 -9.54 12.85 1.07
N ARG A 4 -8.27 13.28 1.01
CA ARG A 4 -7.79 14.52 1.64
C ARG A 4 -8.51 15.77 1.09
N LEU A 5 -8.83 15.77 -0.20
CA LEU A 5 -9.60 16.84 -0.84
C LEU A 5 -11.06 16.87 -0.35
N LEU A 6 -11.66 15.72 -0.07
CA LEU A 6 -13.00 15.63 0.53
C LEU A 6 -13.01 16.06 2.00
N ASP A 7 -12.01 15.61 2.76
CA ASP A 7 -11.91 15.90 4.19
C ASP A 7 -11.74 17.42 4.44
N GLY A 8 -11.09 18.14 3.51
CA GLY A 8 -10.94 19.60 3.56
C GLY A 8 -12.14 20.41 3.05
N SER A 9 -13.08 19.80 2.33
CA SER A 9 -14.25 20.52 1.76
C SER A 9 -15.51 20.44 2.62
N GLY A 10 -15.54 19.56 3.63
CA GLY A 10 -16.70 19.36 4.50
C GLY A 10 -17.91 18.74 3.81
N LEU A 11 -17.76 18.28 2.56
CA LEU A 11 -18.84 17.67 1.79
C LEU A 11 -19.00 16.19 2.15
N THR A 12 -20.24 15.71 2.14
CA THR A 12 -20.49 14.27 2.13
C THR A 12 -20.26 13.68 0.74
N VAL A 13 -19.97 12.37 0.66
CA VAL A 13 -19.83 11.64 -0.62
C VAL A 13 -21.03 11.85 -1.55
N ARG A 14 -22.24 11.94 -0.99
CA ARG A 14 -23.48 12.15 -1.76
C ARG A 14 -23.57 13.57 -2.33
N GLN A 15 -23.20 14.58 -1.55
CA GLN A 15 -23.16 15.97 -2.01
C GLN A 15 -22.06 16.19 -3.05
N LEU A 16 -20.89 15.56 -2.86
CA LEU A 16 -19.81 15.58 -3.84
C LEU A 16 -20.25 14.94 -5.17
N ALA A 17 -20.92 13.79 -5.12
CA ALA A 17 -21.45 13.13 -6.31
C ALA A 17 -22.46 13.99 -7.07
N GLN A 18 -23.36 14.65 -6.35
CA GLN A 18 -24.34 15.56 -6.92
C GLN A 18 -23.68 16.78 -7.59
N ARG A 19 -22.72 17.42 -6.92
CA ARG A 19 -21.97 18.57 -7.47
C ARG A 19 -21.09 18.18 -8.65
N ALA A 20 -20.46 17.01 -8.59
CA ALA A 20 -19.61 16.51 -9.67
C ALA A 20 -20.41 15.91 -10.84
N GLY A 21 -21.74 15.78 -10.73
CA GLY A 21 -22.62 15.22 -11.78
C GLY A 21 -22.38 13.74 -12.07
N CYS A 22 -22.02 12.95 -11.06
CA CYS A 22 -21.74 11.52 -11.20
C CYS A 22 -22.41 10.69 -10.11
N SER A 23 -22.37 9.37 -10.22
CA SER A 23 -23.04 8.51 -9.23
C SER A 23 -22.27 8.49 -7.89
N PRO A 24 -22.96 8.36 -6.74
CA PRO A 24 -22.30 8.19 -5.43
C PRO A 24 -21.36 6.97 -5.38
N GLY A 25 -21.65 5.93 -6.17
CA GLY A 25 -20.79 4.76 -6.33
C GLY A 25 -19.47 5.09 -7.03
N THR A 26 -19.51 5.92 -8.08
CA THR A 26 -18.32 6.42 -8.80
C THR A 26 -17.42 7.26 -7.89
N VAL A 27 -18.00 8.14 -7.08
CA VAL A 27 -17.25 8.94 -6.09
C VAL A 27 -16.66 8.05 -5.00
N SER A 28 -17.46 7.15 -4.44
CA SER A 28 -17.00 6.17 -3.45
C SER A 28 -15.85 5.31 -3.98
N TYR A 29 -15.87 4.96 -5.26
CA TYR A 29 -14.80 4.20 -5.91
C TYR A 29 -13.53 5.04 -6.13
N ALA A 30 -13.68 6.29 -6.58
CA ALA A 30 -12.56 7.22 -6.75
C ALA A 30 -11.91 7.61 -5.42
N LEU A 31 -12.70 7.81 -4.36
CA LEU A 31 -12.22 8.10 -3.00
C LEU A 31 -11.53 6.91 -2.34
N ARG A 32 -11.87 5.69 -2.75
CA ARG A 32 -11.17 4.46 -2.34
C ARG A 32 -9.77 4.37 -2.94
N GLY A 33 -9.43 5.16 -3.95
CA GLY A 33 -8.09 5.21 -4.56
C GLY A 33 -7.64 3.91 -5.24
N VAL A 34 -8.55 2.95 -5.44
CA VAL A 34 -8.32 1.61 -6.04
C VAL A 34 -7.78 1.73 -7.47
N THR A 35 -8.19 2.77 -8.18
CA THR A 35 -7.60 3.14 -9.48
C THR A 35 -7.43 4.66 -9.53
N VAL A 36 -6.44 5.11 -10.30
CA VAL A 36 -6.35 6.53 -10.66
C VAL A 36 -7.53 6.84 -11.58
N PRO A 37 -8.46 7.72 -11.18
CA PRO A 37 -9.58 8.08 -12.03
C PRO A 37 -9.08 8.75 -13.31
N ARG A 38 -9.88 8.67 -14.38
CA ARG A 38 -9.61 9.43 -15.60
C ARG A 38 -9.51 10.92 -15.26
N GLU A 39 -8.64 11.64 -15.96
CA GLU A 39 -8.31 13.05 -15.71
C GLU A 39 -9.58 13.90 -15.63
N GLU A 40 -10.50 13.70 -16.57
CA GLU A 40 -11.80 14.36 -16.61
C GLU A 40 -12.66 14.13 -15.35
N LEU A 41 -12.68 12.91 -14.79
CA LEU A 41 -13.38 12.62 -13.55
C LEU A 41 -12.65 13.24 -12.35
N PHE A 42 -11.33 13.25 -12.37
CA PHE A 42 -10.51 13.86 -11.34
C PHE A 42 -10.76 15.37 -11.24
N GLU A 43 -10.70 16.10 -12.36
CA GLU A 43 -10.94 17.54 -12.41
C GLU A 43 -12.35 17.90 -11.92
N ARG A 44 -13.37 17.12 -12.31
CA ARG A 44 -14.75 17.31 -11.86
C ARG A 44 -14.90 17.18 -10.35
N LEU A 45 -14.19 16.24 -9.73
CA LEU A 45 -14.21 16.05 -8.28
C LEU A 45 -13.46 17.17 -7.55
N VAL A 46 -12.34 17.63 -8.10
CA VAL A 46 -11.57 18.76 -7.55
C VAL A 46 -12.40 20.04 -7.56
N ARG A 47 -13.01 20.38 -8.70
CA ARG A 47 -13.88 21.55 -8.81
C ARG A 47 -15.12 21.46 -7.93
N ALA A 48 -15.69 20.25 -7.77
CA ALA A 48 -16.85 20.05 -6.90
C ALA A 48 -16.54 20.22 -5.39
N CYS A 49 -15.27 20.12 -5.02
CA CYS A 49 -14.74 20.46 -3.70
C CYS A 49 -14.20 21.91 -3.63
N ASP A 50 -14.56 22.77 -4.59
CA ASP A 50 -14.12 24.17 -4.66
C ASP A 50 -12.58 24.32 -4.75
N GLY A 51 -11.88 23.30 -5.24
CA GLY A 51 -10.45 23.33 -5.51
C GLY A 51 -10.11 23.63 -6.98
N GLU A 52 -8.91 24.16 -7.22
CA GLU A 52 -8.37 24.38 -8.57
C GLU A 52 -7.61 23.13 -9.06
N PRO A 53 -7.94 22.56 -10.24
CA PRO A 53 -7.25 21.38 -10.76
C PRO A 53 -5.73 21.55 -10.94
N GLY A 54 -5.28 22.78 -11.22
CA GLY A 54 -3.86 23.10 -11.38
C GLY A 54 -3.03 22.78 -10.14
N ASP A 55 -3.57 23.02 -8.95
CA ASP A 55 -2.89 22.78 -7.67
C ASP A 55 -2.69 21.28 -7.38
N TRP A 56 -3.49 20.43 -8.03
CA TRP A 56 -3.46 18.99 -7.82
C TRP A 56 -2.83 18.22 -8.98
N ARG A 57 -2.43 18.92 -10.04
CA ARG A 57 -1.91 18.33 -11.28
C ARG A 57 -0.67 17.46 -11.05
N ALA A 58 0.30 17.98 -10.31
CA ALA A 58 1.53 17.25 -10.01
C ALA A 58 1.25 15.93 -9.26
N ILE A 59 0.30 15.95 -8.31
CA ILE A 59 -0.09 14.78 -7.52
C ILE A 59 -0.86 13.79 -8.41
N TYR A 60 -1.72 14.28 -9.31
CA TYR A 60 -2.44 13.46 -10.28
C TYR A 60 -1.49 12.77 -11.26
N GLU A 61 -0.56 13.50 -11.84
CA GLU A 61 0.42 13.00 -12.80
C GLU A 61 1.32 11.93 -12.18
N GLN A 62 1.78 12.14 -10.94
CA GLN A 62 2.55 11.15 -10.19
C GLN A 62 1.76 9.85 -9.96
N ALA A 63 0.49 9.96 -9.54
CA ALA A 63 -0.36 8.80 -9.34
C ALA A 63 -0.62 8.05 -10.67
N ALA A 64 -0.91 8.80 -11.74
CA ALA A 64 -1.17 8.24 -13.06
C ALA A 64 0.06 7.53 -13.65
N GLU A 65 1.26 8.10 -13.46
CA GLU A 65 2.51 7.49 -13.93
C GLU A 65 2.85 6.21 -13.18
N ALA A 66 2.68 6.20 -11.85
CA ALA A 66 2.83 5.00 -11.05
C ALA A 66 1.87 3.88 -11.52
N ALA A 67 0.61 4.22 -11.80
CA ALA A 67 -0.39 3.29 -12.32
C ALA A 67 -0.04 2.77 -13.73
N ARG A 68 0.58 3.60 -14.58
CA ARG A 68 1.06 3.20 -15.92
C ARG A 68 2.27 2.29 -15.84
N ALA A 69 3.24 2.61 -14.99
CA ALA A 69 4.44 1.80 -14.80
C ALA A 69 4.09 0.40 -14.28
N ALA A 70 3.14 0.28 -13.35
CA ALA A 70 2.63 -0.99 -12.85
C ALA A 70 1.94 -1.86 -13.91
N ARG A 71 1.42 -1.25 -14.99
CA ARG A 71 0.79 -1.94 -16.13
C ARG A 71 1.80 -2.40 -17.20
N ARG A 72 3.06 -1.95 -17.14
CA ARG A 72 4.06 -2.27 -18.16
C ARG A 72 4.66 -3.66 -17.90
N PRO A 73 4.65 -4.58 -18.87
CA PRO A 73 5.24 -5.91 -18.68
C PRO A 73 6.76 -5.79 -18.49
N ALA A 74 7.27 -6.22 -17.34
CA ALA A 74 8.70 -6.24 -17.06
C ALA A 74 9.35 -7.44 -17.76
N ALA A 75 10.37 -7.17 -18.57
CA ALA A 75 11.20 -8.19 -19.20
C ALA A 75 11.93 -9.04 -18.14
N ARG A 76 12.02 -10.34 -18.42
CA ARG A 76 12.56 -11.40 -17.54
C ARG A 76 14.04 -11.17 -17.21
N THR A 77 14.44 -11.43 -15.95
CA THR A 77 15.81 -11.84 -15.56
C THR A 77 15.82 -12.48 -14.15
N PRO A 78 16.87 -13.24 -13.74
CA PRO A 78 16.74 -14.61 -13.24
C PRO A 78 16.63 -14.73 -11.71
N GLU A 79 16.01 -15.83 -11.29
CA GLU A 79 15.76 -16.28 -9.92
C GLU A 79 17.03 -16.32 -9.06
N ALA A 80 16.96 -15.67 -7.89
CA ALA A 80 17.80 -16.04 -6.75
C ALA A 80 17.05 -17.12 -5.96
N ASP A 81 17.69 -18.28 -5.90
CA ASP A 81 17.25 -19.51 -5.27
C ASP A 81 17.03 -19.33 -3.76
N VAL A 82 15.77 -19.46 -3.33
CA VAL A 82 15.42 -19.69 -1.92
C VAL A 82 14.83 -21.10 -1.87
N SER A 83 15.70 -22.08 -1.68
CA SER A 83 15.34 -23.50 -1.62
C SER A 83 14.29 -23.75 -0.54
N ALA A 84 13.07 -24.10 -0.97
CA ALA A 84 11.97 -24.50 -0.09
C ALA A 84 12.06 -26.01 0.25
N PRO A 85 11.67 -26.44 1.46
CA PRO A 85 11.42 -27.87 1.69
C PRO A 85 10.18 -28.31 0.90
N ALA A 86 10.31 -29.44 0.22
CA ALA A 86 9.26 -30.06 -0.57
C ALA A 86 8.06 -30.45 0.33
N GLY A 87 6.85 -30.06 -0.11
CA GLY A 87 5.57 -30.26 0.61
C GLY A 87 4.92 -28.98 1.16
N GLY A 88 5.42 -27.81 0.76
CA GLY A 88 5.23 -26.53 1.45
C GLY A 88 3.79 -26.05 1.60
N ARG A 89 3.38 -25.88 2.86
CA ARG A 89 2.13 -25.24 3.27
C ARG A 89 2.00 -23.87 2.60
N HIS A 90 0.83 -23.57 2.04
CA HIS A 90 0.50 -22.26 1.49
C HIS A 90 0.63 -21.20 2.60
N VAL A 91 1.38 -20.12 2.33
CA VAL A 91 1.60 -19.02 3.29
C VAL A 91 0.53 -17.96 3.08
N THR A 92 -0.17 -17.58 4.14
CA THR A 92 -1.17 -16.50 4.12
C THR A 92 -0.53 -15.16 4.47
N VAL A 93 -0.90 -14.12 3.72
CA VAL A 93 -0.35 -12.76 3.86
C VAL A 93 -1.47 -11.74 4.01
N ALA A 94 -1.31 -10.82 4.95
CA ALA A 94 -2.10 -9.60 5.06
C ALA A 94 -1.28 -8.41 4.57
N VAL A 95 -1.85 -7.53 3.76
CA VAL A 95 -1.19 -6.30 3.30
C VAL A 95 -1.93 -5.08 3.85
N ILE A 96 -1.25 -4.31 4.71
CA ILE A 96 -1.78 -3.12 5.38
C ILE A 96 -0.97 -1.90 4.93
N ASP A 97 -1.58 -0.97 4.22
CA ASP A 97 -0.97 0.31 3.83
C ASP A 97 -2.11 1.32 3.57
N ASP A 98 -1.91 2.57 3.96
CA ASP A 98 -2.88 3.65 3.71
C ASP A 98 -2.96 4.02 2.20
N HIS A 99 -2.06 3.47 1.37
CA HIS A 99 -1.91 3.75 -0.05
C HIS A 99 -2.35 2.54 -0.90
N PRO A 100 -3.54 2.58 -1.51
CA PRO A 100 -4.05 1.50 -2.36
C PRO A 100 -3.12 1.09 -3.51
N VAL A 101 -2.36 2.03 -4.08
CA VAL A 101 -1.39 1.74 -5.14
C VAL A 101 -0.28 0.79 -4.69
N VAL A 102 0.13 0.88 -3.41
CA VAL A 102 1.14 0.00 -2.83
C VAL A 102 0.55 -1.39 -2.61
N ILE A 103 -0.67 -1.45 -2.07
CA ILE A 103 -1.39 -2.71 -1.86
C ILE A 103 -1.53 -3.47 -3.17
N GLU A 104 -2.07 -2.83 -4.21
CA GLU A 104 -2.28 -3.48 -5.52
C GLU A 104 -0.94 -3.89 -6.17
N GLY A 105 0.11 -3.08 -6.01
CA GLY A 105 1.45 -3.45 -6.48
C GLY A 105 1.98 -4.73 -5.80
N LEU A 106 1.88 -4.81 -4.47
CA LEU A 106 2.31 -5.97 -3.69
C LEU A 106 1.45 -7.20 -3.97
N VAL A 107 0.12 -7.05 -3.99
CA VAL A 107 -0.83 -8.11 -4.32
C VAL A 107 -0.54 -8.66 -5.72
N SER A 108 -0.40 -7.79 -6.71
CA SER A 108 -0.10 -8.18 -8.07
C SER A 108 1.26 -8.89 -8.18
N TRP A 109 2.24 -8.53 -7.36
CA TRP A 109 3.52 -9.26 -7.28
C TRP A 109 3.35 -10.65 -6.67
N ILE A 110 2.59 -10.76 -5.59
CA ILE A 110 2.32 -12.04 -4.92
C ILE A 110 1.54 -12.99 -5.83
N GLU A 111 0.48 -12.50 -6.47
CA GLU A 111 -0.38 -13.29 -7.37
C GLU A 111 0.33 -13.74 -8.67
N ARG A 112 1.49 -13.17 -8.98
CA ARG A 112 2.32 -13.62 -10.12
C ARG A 112 3.13 -14.87 -9.83
N ASP A 113 3.20 -15.36 -8.59
CA ASP A 113 3.88 -16.63 -8.27
C ASP A 113 3.15 -17.78 -8.96
N PRO A 114 3.74 -18.43 -9.99
CA PRO A 114 3.05 -19.49 -10.74
C PRO A 114 2.71 -20.69 -9.86
N GLN A 115 3.47 -20.90 -8.78
CA GLN A 115 3.24 -21.98 -7.83
C GLN A 115 2.20 -21.65 -6.76
N HIS A 116 1.67 -20.41 -6.74
CA HIS A 116 0.67 -19.95 -5.78
C HIS A 116 1.04 -20.29 -4.32
N ARG A 117 2.32 -20.17 -3.95
CA ARG A 117 2.79 -20.53 -2.60
C ARG A 117 2.33 -19.53 -1.54
N VAL A 118 1.95 -18.33 -1.97
CA VAL A 118 1.59 -17.21 -1.11
C VAL A 118 0.18 -16.71 -1.48
N HIS A 119 -0.69 -16.57 -0.49
CA HIS A 119 -2.08 -16.13 -0.66
C HIS A 119 -2.38 -14.88 0.15
N VAL A 120 -2.92 -13.85 -0.52
CA VAL A 120 -3.35 -12.64 0.17
C VAL A 120 -4.74 -12.85 0.79
N VAL A 121 -4.81 -12.86 2.11
CA VAL A 121 -6.06 -13.06 2.88
C VAL A 121 -6.67 -11.75 3.37
N HIS A 122 -5.88 -10.67 3.39
CA HIS A 122 -6.36 -9.33 3.74
C HIS A 122 -5.64 -8.24 2.93
N ARG A 123 -6.39 -7.19 2.58
CA ARG A 123 -5.93 -6.01 1.84
C ARG A 123 -6.52 -4.75 2.48
N GLY A 124 -5.67 -3.77 2.75
CA GLY A 124 -6.10 -2.48 3.30
C GLY A 124 -5.99 -2.40 4.81
N GLY A 125 -6.57 -1.34 5.36
CA GLY A 125 -6.43 -0.96 6.76
C GLY A 125 -5.49 0.21 6.94
N THR A 126 -5.62 0.87 8.09
CA THR A 126 -4.77 1.99 8.47
C THR A 126 -3.60 1.46 9.28
N ARG A 127 -2.37 1.87 8.95
CA ARG A 127 -1.13 1.31 9.55
C ARG A 127 -0.98 1.55 11.06
N ASP A 128 -1.71 2.50 11.62
CA ASP A 128 -1.74 2.85 13.04
C ASP A 128 -2.98 2.31 13.78
N GLU A 129 -3.90 1.66 13.07
CA GLU A 129 -5.07 1.02 13.64
C GLU A 129 -4.82 -0.47 13.91
N PRO A 130 -5.54 -1.07 14.87
CA PRO A 130 -5.48 -2.51 15.09
C PRO A 130 -5.85 -3.27 13.81
N ALA A 131 -5.01 -4.24 13.44
CA ALA A 131 -5.28 -5.09 12.29
C ALA A 131 -6.61 -5.84 12.50
N PRO A 132 -7.52 -5.86 11.49
CA PRO A 132 -8.76 -6.62 11.59
C PRO A 132 -8.48 -8.12 11.67
N ALA A 133 -9.39 -8.92 12.24
CA ALA A 133 -9.18 -10.35 12.48
C ALA A 133 -8.57 -11.15 11.30
N PRO A 134 -9.01 -10.98 10.04
CA PRO A 134 -8.39 -11.68 8.90
C PRO A 134 -6.93 -11.32 8.66
N ALA A 135 -6.53 -10.09 9.00
CA ALA A 135 -5.15 -9.64 8.94
C ALA A 135 -4.35 -10.11 10.16
N ALA A 136 -4.99 -10.07 11.33
CA ALA A 136 -4.42 -10.54 12.57
C ALA A 136 -4.18 -12.05 12.55
N ASP A 137 -4.86 -12.82 11.71
CA ASP A 137 -4.72 -14.29 11.59
C ASP A 137 -3.74 -14.77 10.51
N ALA A 138 -3.21 -13.88 9.67
CA ALA A 138 -2.26 -14.25 8.62
C ALA A 138 -0.91 -14.77 9.17
N ASP A 139 -0.24 -15.64 8.41
CA ASP A 139 1.12 -16.11 8.74
C ASP A 139 2.15 -14.96 8.68
N VAL A 140 1.95 -14.02 7.75
CA VAL A 140 2.80 -12.84 7.53
C VAL A 140 1.94 -11.58 7.38
N VAL A 141 2.38 -10.47 7.97
CA VAL A 141 1.80 -9.15 7.74
C VAL A 141 2.81 -8.26 7.01
N VAL A 142 2.44 -7.76 5.84
CA VAL A 142 3.20 -6.71 5.14
C VAL A 142 2.64 -5.36 5.56
N LEU A 143 3.43 -4.60 6.30
CA LEU A 143 3.07 -3.28 6.83
C LEU A 143 3.77 -2.18 6.03
N GLY A 144 2.97 -1.37 5.35
CA GLY A 144 3.41 -0.25 4.55
C GLY A 144 3.69 1.00 5.39
N LEU A 145 4.92 1.51 5.33
CA LEU A 145 5.35 2.70 6.07
C LEU A 145 5.92 3.78 5.15
N ASN A 146 5.71 5.05 5.52
CA ASN A 146 6.33 6.20 4.86
C ASN A 146 7.37 6.87 5.76
N GLU A 147 7.01 7.00 7.04
CA GLU A 147 7.83 7.53 8.12
C GLU A 147 7.50 6.73 9.40
N THR A 148 8.44 6.72 10.34
CA THR A 148 8.17 6.20 11.68
C THR A 148 7.32 7.17 12.49
N SER A 149 6.43 6.63 13.32
CA SER A 149 5.65 7.39 14.29
C SER A 149 5.26 6.48 15.45
N GLU A 150 5.05 7.05 16.64
CA GLU A 150 4.71 6.23 17.82
C GLU A 150 3.46 5.35 17.63
N PRO A 151 2.35 5.82 16.99
CA PRO A 151 1.20 4.97 16.70
C PRO A 151 1.54 3.76 15.81
N VAL A 152 2.31 3.99 14.75
CA VAL A 152 2.77 2.95 13.83
C VAL A 152 3.67 1.94 14.54
N MET A 153 4.62 2.43 15.33
CA MET A 153 5.56 1.59 16.05
C MET A 153 4.86 0.78 17.13
N LYS A 154 3.83 1.33 17.76
CA LYS A 154 2.93 0.61 18.68
C LYS A 154 2.15 -0.49 17.96
N ALA A 155 1.61 -0.23 16.77
CA ALA A 155 0.91 -1.24 15.97
C ALA A 155 1.86 -2.39 15.56
N LEU A 156 3.08 -2.06 15.10
CA LEU A 156 4.13 -3.03 14.80
C LEU A 156 4.46 -3.92 16.02
N ARG A 157 4.72 -3.30 17.18
CA ARG A 157 5.01 -4.03 18.42
C ARG A 157 3.85 -4.94 18.83
N ALA A 158 2.60 -4.49 18.68
CA ALA A 158 1.42 -5.29 19.00
C ALA A 158 1.30 -6.53 18.10
N LEU A 159 1.50 -6.37 16.80
CA LEU A 159 1.52 -7.49 15.85
C LEU A 159 2.64 -8.48 16.14
N ALA A 160 3.85 -7.99 16.43
CA ALA A 160 4.99 -8.83 16.79
C ALA A 160 4.74 -9.59 18.11
N ALA A 161 4.18 -8.93 19.13
CA ALA A 161 3.85 -9.56 20.41
C ALA A 161 2.77 -10.65 20.29
N GLN A 162 1.92 -10.58 19.25
CA GLN A 162 0.96 -11.63 18.91
C GLN A 162 1.61 -12.82 18.16
N GLY A 163 2.95 -12.82 18.01
CA GLY A 163 3.70 -13.86 17.31
C GLY A 163 3.64 -13.76 15.78
N ARG A 164 3.20 -12.62 15.23
CA ARG A 164 3.08 -12.44 13.77
C ARG A 164 4.42 -12.04 13.16
N ARG A 165 4.72 -12.61 11.99
CA ARG A 165 5.91 -12.24 11.21
C ARG A 165 5.59 -10.96 10.44
N VAL A 166 6.11 -9.83 10.89
CA VAL A 166 5.84 -8.53 10.25
C VAL A 166 6.98 -8.15 9.31
N VAL A 167 6.66 -8.00 8.02
CA VAL A 167 7.56 -7.44 7.00
C VAL A 167 7.17 -6.00 6.78
N VAL A 168 8.12 -5.08 6.97
CA VAL A 168 7.88 -3.66 6.74
C VAL A 168 8.27 -3.28 5.32
N PHE A 169 7.34 -2.71 4.55
CA PHE A 169 7.58 -2.19 3.21
C PHE A 169 7.58 -0.66 3.26
N SER A 170 8.75 -0.02 3.10
CA SER A 170 8.88 1.39 3.49
C SER A 170 9.80 2.24 2.63
N ALA A 171 9.47 3.52 2.48
CA ALA A 171 10.35 4.51 1.85
C ALA A 171 11.43 5.08 2.78
N VAL A 172 11.37 4.80 4.09
CA VAL A 172 12.38 5.22 5.07
C VAL A 172 13.78 4.81 4.60
N GLN A 173 14.73 5.74 4.65
CA GLN A 173 16.13 5.50 4.29
C GLN A 173 17.08 5.67 5.49
N GLU A 174 16.63 6.32 6.57
CA GLU A 174 17.45 6.61 7.73
C GLU A 174 17.77 5.33 8.51
N GLN A 175 19.05 5.05 8.72
CA GLN A 175 19.51 3.79 9.31
C GLN A 175 19.03 3.63 10.76
N ALA A 176 18.95 4.73 11.50
CA ALA A 176 18.44 4.72 12.86
C ALA A 176 16.97 4.28 12.92
N GLU A 177 16.12 4.78 12.01
CA GLU A 177 14.71 4.40 11.91
C GLU A 177 14.54 2.93 11.48
N ILE A 178 15.34 2.47 10.50
CA ILE A 178 15.31 1.07 10.06
C ILE A 178 15.69 0.13 11.22
N ALA A 179 16.74 0.48 11.98
CA ALA A 179 17.16 -0.29 13.14
C ALA A 179 16.09 -0.28 14.24
N GLU A 180 15.37 0.82 14.42
CA GLU A 180 14.24 0.89 15.35
C GLU A 180 13.09 -0.02 14.93
N ILE A 181 12.73 -0.04 13.64
CA ILE A 181 11.71 -0.93 13.08
C ILE A 181 12.05 -2.41 13.34
N LEU A 182 13.30 -2.81 13.09
CA LEU A 182 13.74 -4.18 13.34
C LEU A 182 13.70 -4.51 14.84
N ARG A 183 14.19 -3.61 15.70
CA ARG A 183 14.12 -3.80 17.17
C ARG A 183 12.69 -3.87 17.71
N ALA A 184 11.74 -3.23 17.04
CA ALA A 184 10.33 -3.29 17.41
C ALA A 184 9.65 -4.62 17.05
N GLY A 185 10.36 -5.54 16.38
CA GLY A 185 9.90 -6.90 16.10
C GLY A 185 9.56 -7.18 14.64
N ALA A 186 9.88 -6.27 13.71
CA ALA A 186 9.81 -6.58 12.28
C ALA A 186 10.85 -7.65 11.93
N VAL A 187 10.43 -8.71 11.22
CA VAL A 187 11.33 -9.79 10.80
C VAL A 187 12.16 -9.40 9.56
N ALA A 188 11.64 -8.44 8.79
CA ALA A 188 12.33 -7.91 7.62
C ALA A 188 11.89 -6.49 7.29
N PHE A 189 12.80 -5.76 6.65
CA PHE A 189 12.55 -4.45 6.07
C PHE A 189 12.83 -4.48 4.56
N VAL A 190 11.89 -3.98 3.77
CA VAL A 190 11.94 -3.91 2.31
C VAL A 190 11.82 -2.46 1.89
N ALA A 191 12.86 -1.93 1.27
CA ALA A 191 12.88 -0.55 0.80
C ALA A 191 11.96 -0.37 -0.43
N ARG A 192 11.02 0.56 -0.34
CA ARG A 192 10.17 1.05 -1.44
C ARG A 192 10.92 2.15 -2.18
N ARG A 193 11.66 1.78 -3.23
CA ARG A 193 12.43 2.71 -4.06
C ARG A 193 11.73 3.06 -5.37
N TRP A 194 11.79 4.33 -5.77
CA TRP A 194 11.39 4.85 -7.08
C TRP A 194 12.26 6.07 -7.49
N PRO A 195 12.85 6.17 -8.70
CA PRO A 195 13.33 5.12 -9.60
C PRO A 195 14.87 5.04 -9.58
N SER A 196 15.41 3.89 -9.20
CA SER A 196 16.74 3.44 -9.64
C SER A 196 16.62 1.99 -10.04
N ARG A 197 17.31 1.60 -11.12
CA ARG A 197 17.21 0.33 -11.86
C ARG A 197 17.64 -0.92 -11.06
N SER A 198 17.50 -0.92 -9.76
CA SER A 198 18.01 -1.91 -8.82
C SER A 198 16.87 -2.53 -8.01
N ASN A 199 16.87 -3.86 -7.89
CA ASN A 199 15.93 -4.63 -7.08
C ASN A 199 15.78 -4.06 -5.65
N PRO A 200 14.60 -4.25 -5.02
CA PRO A 200 14.42 -3.91 -3.61
C PRO A 200 15.48 -4.64 -2.76
N VAL A 201 16.18 -3.88 -1.91
CA VAL A 201 17.12 -4.43 -0.94
C VAL A 201 16.31 -4.91 0.26
N VAL A 202 16.45 -6.20 0.60
CA VAL A 202 15.80 -6.83 1.76
C VAL A 202 16.83 -6.90 2.89
N THR A 203 16.51 -6.30 4.03
CA THR A 203 17.30 -6.46 5.27
C THR A 203 16.53 -7.38 6.21
N ILE A 204 17.16 -8.49 6.61
CA ILE A 204 16.56 -9.52 7.47
C ILE A 204 17.31 -9.50 8.80
N SER A 205 16.59 -9.46 9.93
CA SER A 205 17.20 -9.73 11.24
C SER A 205 17.15 -11.22 11.50
N ALA A 206 18.28 -11.80 11.89
CA ALA A 206 18.36 -13.17 12.41
C ALA A 206 17.72 -13.27 13.80
#